data_AF-A0A8H5PEP2-F1
#
_entry.id   AF-A0A8H5PEP2-F1
#
_cell.length_a   1.000
_cell.length_b   1.000
_cell.length_c   1.000
_cell.angle_alpha   90.00
_cell.angle_beta   90.00
_cell.angle_gamma   90.00
#
_symmetry.space_group_name_H-M   'P 1'
#
loop_
_entity.id
_entity.type
_entity.pdbx_description
1 polymer ?
#
loop_
_entity_poly.entity_id
_entity_poly.type
_entity_poly.pdbx_seq_one_letter_code
_entity_poly.pdbx_strand_id
1 'polypeptide(L)'
;MAMINDSTSSSALLHAMLAYSSLHQHDLSETALKLKVQALHLLSISAEDGELSLVNASQHVAASMLLGSFETLRPSDSSGEWLWHIWGAVDVIQATQLSDRSSEIETYAVIDWVNYHHTLSRFSTQHWRHKALAQNTFTIPAQRSGHVAMSSLSIYKPSHPSIDPTSSIMSLLFEACNILIDPKDPKSHSPEYRNSLQRLETQVDDLIASPIPNSLNPESAVALELYRVATRIYIARASQSPWEAPALLDSLIDALFEGPVASCTCIHFFPLLILACESGRDDQRVAILNLIDRTQRDARVRSMKAVTNAIQAIWVQQDLHADSEVLVNYMDLLSIGLSSNSTIPSFA
;
A
#
# COMPACT_ATOMS: atom_id res chain seq x y z
N MET A 1 15.14 5.94 -19.36
CA MET A 1 14.19 7.00 -18.96
C MET A 1 14.90 8.25 -18.44
N ALA A 2 15.81 8.16 -17.48
CA ALA A 2 16.66 9.30 -17.11
C ALA A 2 17.63 9.65 -18.25
N MET A 3 17.87 10.94 -18.51
CA MET A 3 18.83 11.45 -19.51
C MET A 3 18.45 11.22 -20.99
N ILE A 4 17.19 10.85 -21.30
CA ILE A 4 16.74 10.73 -22.70
C ILE A 4 16.62 12.11 -23.37
N ASN A 5 16.33 13.14 -22.58
CA ASN A 5 16.22 14.52 -23.01
C ASN A 5 16.70 15.47 -21.88
N ASP A 6 17.01 16.71 -22.25
CA ASP A 6 17.43 17.78 -21.31
C ASP A 6 16.22 18.47 -20.64
N SER A 7 15.11 17.74 -20.47
CA SER A 7 13.91 18.28 -19.84
C SER A 7 14.07 18.43 -18.32
N THR A 8 13.28 19.32 -17.74
CA THR A 8 13.21 19.50 -16.28
C THR A 8 12.79 18.20 -15.59
N SER A 9 11.85 17.43 -16.17
CA SER A 9 11.38 16.14 -15.63
C SER A 9 12.47 15.06 -15.67
N SER A 10 13.26 14.99 -16.75
CA SER A 10 14.41 14.09 -16.88
C SER A 10 15.50 14.42 -15.86
N SER A 11 15.76 15.72 -15.65
CA SER A 11 16.69 16.19 -14.63
C SER A 11 16.19 15.85 -13.22
N ALA A 12 14.89 16.03 -12.95
CA ALA A 12 14.29 15.65 -11.68
C ALA A 12 14.45 14.15 -11.41
N LEU A 13 14.19 13.31 -12.41
CA LEU A 13 14.35 11.87 -12.33
C LEU A 13 15.79 11.46 -12.02
N LEU A 14 16.78 12.07 -12.68
CA LEU A 14 18.19 11.83 -12.39
C LEU A 14 18.52 12.15 -10.92
N HIS A 15 18.12 13.32 -10.43
CA HIS A 15 18.42 13.73 -9.05
C HIS A 15 17.71 12.82 -8.03
N ALA A 16 16.47 12.38 -8.31
CA ALA A 16 15.76 11.41 -7.49
C ALA A 16 16.47 10.04 -7.45
N MET A 17 16.95 9.55 -8.61
CA MET A 17 17.74 8.32 -8.69
C MET A 17 19.04 8.43 -7.89
N LEU A 18 19.75 9.55 -7.99
CA LEU A 18 20.99 9.79 -7.24
C LEU A 18 20.72 9.90 -5.72
N ALA A 19 19.65 10.59 -5.32
CA ALA A 19 19.23 10.68 -3.92
C ALA A 19 18.94 9.28 -3.34
N TYR A 20 18.10 8.51 -4.04
CA TYR A 20 17.75 7.13 -3.67
C TYR A 20 18.98 6.22 -3.59
N SER A 21 19.85 6.28 -4.59
CA SER A 21 21.08 5.47 -4.63
C SER A 21 22.04 5.84 -3.51
N SER A 22 22.18 7.15 -3.22
CA SER A 22 23.01 7.62 -2.11
C SER A 22 22.49 7.16 -0.75
N LEU A 23 21.16 7.14 -0.57
CA LEU A 23 20.52 6.66 0.66
C LEU A 23 20.81 5.17 0.89
N HIS A 24 20.71 4.35 -0.17
CA HIS A 24 21.01 2.91 -0.08
C HIS A 24 22.48 2.59 0.21
N GLN A 25 23.41 3.39 -0.32
CA GLN A 25 24.84 3.11 -0.19
C GLN A 25 25.45 3.65 1.11
N HIS A 26 25.01 4.81 1.58
CA HIS A 26 25.69 5.57 2.64
C HIS A 26 24.76 5.96 3.78
N ASP A 27 23.59 5.32 3.90
CA ASP A 27 22.50 5.74 4.77
C ASP A 27 22.09 7.22 4.52
N LEU A 28 21.33 7.80 5.46
CA LEU A 28 20.86 9.18 5.35
C LEU A 28 22.05 10.15 5.47
N SER A 29 22.42 10.78 4.35
CA SER A 29 23.51 11.75 4.27
C SER A 29 23.04 13.13 3.81
N GLU A 30 23.82 14.17 4.12
CA GLU A 30 23.56 15.54 3.64
C GLU A 30 23.51 15.60 2.11
N THR A 31 24.34 14.80 1.43
CA THR A 31 24.34 14.67 -0.03
C THR A 31 23.01 14.13 -0.55
N ALA A 32 22.51 13.04 0.04
CA ALA A 32 21.24 12.43 -0.34
C ALA A 32 20.07 13.42 -0.18
N LEU A 33 20.05 14.18 0.93
CA LEU A 33 19.05 15.21 1.18
C LEU A 33 19.14 16.38 0.18
N LYS A 34 20.34 16.86 -0.15
CA LYS A 34 20.52 17.90 -1.18
C LYS A 34 19.98 17.46 -2.53
N LEU A 35 20.24 16.22 -2.92
CA LEU A 35 19.73 15.64 -4.17
C LEU A 35 18.20 15.50 -4.15
N LYS A 36 17.60 15.08 -3.03
CA LYS A 36 16.13 15.07 -2.84
C LYS A 36 15.54 16.47 -3.05
N VAL A 37 16.12 17.49 -2.41
CA VAL A 37 15.64 18.88 -2.51
C VAL A 37 15.75 19.40 -3.95
N GLN A 38 16.85 19.09 -4.65
CA GLN A 38 17.00 19.45 -6.06
C GLN A 38 15.98 18.76 -6.95
N ALA A 39 15.71 17.47 -6.75
CA ALA A 39 14.67 16.74 -7.47
C ALA A 39 13.29 17.37 -7.26
N LEU A 40 12.94 17.70 -6.01
CA LEU A 40 11.68 18.39 -5.66
C LEU A 40 11.54 19.74 -6.36
N HIS A 41 12.60 20.56 -6.36
CA HIS A 41 12.60 21.84 -7.05
C HIS A 41 12.34 21.66 -8.55
N LEU A 42 13.01 20.68 -9.19
CA LEU A 42 12.85 20.40 -10.61
C LEU A 42 11.44 19.86 -10.92
N LEU A 43 10.85 19.03 -10.06
CA LEU A 43 9.46 18.61 -10.20
C LEU A 43 8.49 19.79 -10.12
N SER A 44 8.72 20.72 -9.20
CA SER A 44 7.90 21.94 -9.09
C SER A 44 7.94 22.77 -10.37
N ILE A 45 9.14 23.05 -10.91
CA ILE A 45 9.28 23.76 -12.20
C ILE A 45 8.57 22.98 -13.32
N SER A 46 8.79 21.67 -13.38
CA SER A 46 8.17 20.80 -14.39
C SER A 46 6.64 20.82 -14.33
N ALA A 47 6.04 20.98 -13.15
CA ALA A 47 4.59 21.07 -13.00
C ALA A 47 4.02 22.45 -13.39
N GLU A 48 4.85 23.50 -13.35
CA GLU A 48 4.46 24.87 -13.71
C GLU A 48 4.58 25.14 -15.23
N ASP A 49 5.40 24.37 -15.95
CA ASP A 49 5.76 24.55 -17.37
C ASP A 49 4.65 24.19 -18.39
N GLY A 50 3.39 24.07 -17.97
CA GLY A 50 2.24 23.79 -18.85
C GLY A 50 1.95 22.30 -19.05
N GLU A 51 1.39 21.92 -20.21
CA GLU A 51 1.00 20.52 -20.49
C GLU A 51 2.25 19.65 -20.73
N LEU A 52 2.47 18.68 -19.85
CA LEU A 52 3.58 17.73 -19.95
C LEU A 52 3.40 16.80 -21.15
N SER A 53 4.45 16.65 -21.96
CA SER A 53 4.51 15.57 -22.94
C SER A 53 4.45 14.20 -22.24
N LEU A 54 3.98 13.15 -22.92
CA LEU A 54 3.85 11.81 -22.32
C LEU A 54 5.18 11.29 -21.74
N VAL A 55 6.30 11.56 -22.41
CA VAL A 55 7.65 11.19 -21.93
C VAL A 55 8.00 11.96 -20.66
N ASN A 56 7.80 13.29 -20.65
CA ASN A 56 8.09 14.11 -19.46
C ASN A 56 7.16 13.76 -18.29
N ALA A 57 5.89 13.43 -18.57
CA ALA A 57 4.94 12.96 -17.58
C ALA A 57 5.39 11.63 -16.96
N SER A 58 5.77 10.64 -17.78
CA SER A 58 6.31 9.36 -17.30
C SER A 58 7.57 9.55 -16.45
N GLN A 59 8.50 10.43 -16.85
CA GLN A 59 9.69 10.80 -16.07
C GLN A 59 9.32 11.49 -14.74
N HIS A 60 8.35 12.40 -14.75
CA HIS A 60 7.86 13.10 -13.57
C HIS A 60 7.24 12.10 -12.57
N VAL A 61 6.41 11.19 -13.05
CA VAL A 61 5.79 10.12 -12.24
C VAL A 61 6.88 9.21 -11.64
N ALA A 62 7.85 8.76 -12.43
CA ALA A 62 8.95 7.93 -11.96
C ALA A 62 9.81 8.64 -10.89
N ALA A 63 10.07 9.93 -11.07
CA ALA A 63 10.81 10.75 -10.11
C ALA A 63 10.04 10.88 -8.79
N SER A 64 8.74 11.15 -8.85
CA SER A 64 7.86 11.17 -7.67
C SER A 64 7.88 9.83 -6.94
N MET A 65 7.78 8.70 -7.65
CA MET A 65 7.82 7.38 -7.02
C MET A 65 9.15 7.05 -6.33
N LEU A 66 10.28 7.48 -6.91
CA LEU A 66 11.60 7.33 -6.28
C LEU A 66 11.72 8.18 -5.01
N LEU A 67 11.19 9.39 -5.01
CA LEU A 67 11.14 10.24 -3.80
C LEU A 67 10.20 9.66 -2.74
N GLY A 68 9.05 9.12 -3.13
CA GLY A 68 8.17 8.38 -2.22
C GLY A 68 8.88 7.19 -1.58
N SER A 69 9.67 6.45 -2.37
CA SER A 69 10.45 5.31 -1.89
C SER A 69 11.63 5.72 -1.01
N PHE A 70 12.24 6.88 -1.28
CA PHE A 70 13.25 7.48 -0.41
C PHE A 70 12.68 7.70 1.00
N GLU A 71 11.46 8.25 1.08
CA GLU A 71 10.77 8.49 2.35
C GLU A 71 10.37 7.20 3.07
N THR A 72 9.99 6.13 2.35
CA THR A 72 9.57 4.87 3.01
C THR A 72 10.73 4.00 3.47
N LEU A 73 11.91 4.10 2.85
CA LEU A 73 13.11 3.36 3.27
C LEU A 73 13.58 3.79 4.66
N ARG A 74 13.55 5.09 4.92
CA ARG A 74 13.91 5.69 6.21
C ARG A 74 12.89 6.78 6.52
N PRO A 75 11.71 6.40 7.04
CA PRO A 75 10.70 7.38 7.41
C PRO A 75 11.32 8.36 8.40
N SER A 76 11.31 9.64 8.06
CA SER A 76 11.45 10.65 9.10
C SER A 76 10.31 10.42 10.08
N ASP A 77 10.60 10.40 11.39
CA ASP A 77 9.59 10.11 12.41
C ASP A 77 8.44 11.15 12.44
N SER A 78 8.42 12.14 11.53
CA SER A 78 7.59 13.34 11.58
C SER A 78 6.73 13.67 10.35
N SER A 79 7.01 13.20 9.12
CA SER A 79 6.44 13.89 7.94
C SER A 79 5.34 13.14 7.17
N GLY A 80 5.36 11.80 7.12
CA GLY A 80 4.41 11.05 6.26
C GLY A 80 4.47 11.45 4.77
N GLU A 81 5.58 12.09 4.35
CA GLU A 81 5.72 12.75 3.05
C GLU A 81 5.56 11.83 1.84
N TRP A 82 5.83 10.54 2.03
CA TRP A 82 5.69 9.52 1.00
C TRP A 82 4.30 9.55 0.33
N LEU A 83 3.23 9.87 1.07
CA LEU A 83 1.88 9.96 0.50
C LEU A 83 1.76 11.04 -0.57
N TRP A 84 2.38 12.19 -0.35
CA TRP A 84 2.32 13.31 -1.29
C TRP A 84 2.98 12.98 -2.60
N HIS A 85 4.07 12.22 -2.55
CA HIS A 85 4.74 11.73 -3.75
C HIS A 85 3.86 10.77 -4.55
N ILE A 86 3.14 9.86 -3.88
CA ILE A 86 2.20 8.96 -4.54
C ILE A 86 1.04 9.73 -5.16
N TRP A 87 0.40 10.62 -4.41
CA TRP A 87 -0.74 11.41 -4.92
C TRP A 87 -0.34 12.36 -6.04
N GLY A 88 0.82 13.01 -5.95
CA GLY A 88 1.34 13.83 -7.04
C GLY A 88 1.58 13.01 -8.30
N ALA A 89 2.10 11.78 -8.18
CA ALA A 89 2.24 10.87 -9.31
C ALA A 89 0.88 10.48 -9.90
N VAL A 90 -0.12 10.19 -9.06
CA VAL A 90 -1.51 9.93 -9.49
C VAL A 90 -2.08 11.11 -10.27
N ASP A 91 -1.96 12.33 -9.75
CA ASP A 91 -2.50 13.53 -10.38
C ASP A 91 -1.88 13.78 -11.75
N VAL A 92 -0.57 13.54 -11.91
CA VAL A 92 0.11 13.66 -13.21
C VAL A 92 -0.37 12.61 -14.20
N ILE A 93 -0.55 11.35 -13.79
CA ILE A 93 -1.09 10.28 -14.65
C ILE A 93 -2.48 10.68 -15.17
N GLN A 94 -3.33 11.21 -14.31
CA GLN A 94 -4.69 11.61 -14.66
C GLN A 94 -4.72 12.86 -15.55
N ALA A 95 -3.97 13.90 -15.20
CA ALA A 95 -3.91 15.15 -15.95
C ALA A 95 -3.42 14.94 -17.39
N THR A 96 -2.51 13.99 -17.60
CA THR A 96 -1.90 13.70 -18.90
C THR A 96 -2.57 12.54 -19.65
N GLN A 97 -3.53 11.84 -19.01
CA GLN A 97 -4.13 10.60 -19.51
C GLN A 97 -3.06 9.57 -19.90
N LEU A 98 -2.00 9.46 -19.09
CA LEU A 98 -0.81 8.69 -19.41
C LEU A 98 -1.13 7.21 -19.68
N SER A 99 -2.07 6.65 -18.91
CA SER A 99 -2.53 5.27 -19.05
C SER A 99 -3.19 4.99 -20.41
N ASP A 100 -3.92 5.97 -20.95
CA ASP A 100 -4.71 5.79 -22.19
C ASP A 100 -3.91 6.14 -23.45
N ARG A 101 -2.93 7.04 -23.31
CA ARG A 101 -2.20 7.63 -24.44
C ARG A 101 -0.81 7.04 -24.66
N SER A 102 -0.21 6.44 -23.63
CA SER A 102 1.11 5.81 -23.77
C SER A 102 1.01 4.51 -24.58
N SER A 103 2.12 4.12 -25.20
CA SER A 103 2.32 2.78 -25.79
C SER A 103 3.62 2.11 -25.29
N GLU A 104 4.36 2.77 -24.39
CA GLU A 104 5.65 2.34 -23.89
C GLU A 104 5.49 1.37 -22.70
N ILE A 105 6.15 0.21 -22.79
CA ILE A 105 6.13 -0.84 -21.74
C ILE A 105 6.67 -0.30 -20.42
N GLU A 106 7.73 0.49 -20.47
CA GLU A 106 8.36 1.12 -19.31
C GLU A 106 7.39 2.07 -18.60
N THR A 107 6.55 2.78 -19.35
CA THR A 107 5.54 3.66 -18.77
C THR A 107 4.47 2.86 -18.03
N TYR A 108 4.06 1.69 -18.55
CA TYR A 108 3.14 0.81 -17.81
C TYR A 108 3.78 0.24 -16.54
N ALA A 109 5.06 -0.10 -16.55
CA ALA A 109 5.75 -0.55 -15.34
C ALA A 109 5.74 0.54 -14.24
N VAL A 110 5.93 1.81 -14.61
CA VAL A 110 5.84 2.94 -13.68
C VAL A 110 4.41 3.13 -13.18
N ILE A 111 3.40 2.99 -14.04
CA ILE A 111 1.98 3.07 -13.66
C ILE A 111 1.60 1.93 -12.70
N ASP A 112 2.01 0.69 -12.99
CA ASP A 112 1.79 -0.46 -12.11
C ASP A 112 2.45 -0.23 -10.74
N TRP A 113 3.65 0.35 -10.71
CA TRP A 113 4.32 0.74 -9.47
C TRP A 113 3.51 1.79 -8.68
N VAL A 114 2.98 2.82 -9.34
CA VAL A 114 2.10 3.82 -8.71
C VAL A 114 0.83 3.15 -8.16
N ASN A 115 0.20 2.27 -8.94
CA ASN A 115 -1.05 1.61 -8.54
C ASN A 115 -0.87 0.74 -7.30
N TYR A 116 0.23 -0.01 -7.22
CA TYR A 116 0.59 -0.79 -6.04
C TYR A 116 0.71 0.11 -4.79
N HIS A 117 1.51 1.19 -4.87
CA HIS A 117 1.69 2.10 -3.73
C HIS A 117 0.41 2.86 -3.39
N HIS A 118 -0.36 3.29 -4.39
CA HIS A 118 -1.61 4.00 -4.18
C HIS A 118 -2.64 3.11 -3.48
N THR A 119 -2.75 1.84 -3.86
CA THR A 119 -3.64 0.88 -3.19
C THR A 119 -3.29 0.69 -1.73
N LEU A 120 -2.02 0.50 -1.42
CA LEU A 120 -1.57 0.28 -0.05
C LEU A 120 -1.59 1.58 0.77
N SER A 121 -1.47 2.74 0.12
CA SER A 121 -1.76 4.04 0.75
C SER A 121 -3.21 4.18 1.15
N ARG A 122 -4.14 3.64 0.34
CA ARG A 122 -5.57 3.68 0.64
C ARG A 122 -5.88 2.84 1.87
N PHE A 123 -5.32 1.63 1.96
CA PHE A 123 -5.39 0.80 3.16
C PHE A 123 -4.86 1.55 4.40
N SER A 124 -3.65 2.13 4.29
CA SER A 124 -3.01 2.85 5.39
C SER A 124 -3.87 4.02 5.89
N THR A 125 -4.40 4.83 4.97
CA THR A 125 -5.19 6.03 5.27
C THR A 125 -6.59 5.71 5.78
N GLN A 126 -7.17 4.56 5.39
CA GLN A 126 -8.48 4.12 5.88
C GLN A 126 -8.47 3.84 7.39
N HIS A 127 -7.38 3.27 7.90
CA HIS A 127 -7.29 2.82 9.28
C HIS A 127 -6.54 3.78 10.20
N TRP A 128 -5.72 4.70 9.67
CA TRP A 128 -5.00 5.66 10.51
C TRP A 128 -5.92 6.75 11.09
N ARG A 129 -6.13 6.74 12.42
CA ARG A 129 -7.14 7.55 13.14
C ARG A 129 -6.68 8.95 13.57
N HIS A 130 -5.42 9.32 13.35
CA HIS A 130 -4.90 10.65 13.69
C HIS A 130 -5.41 11.75 12.73
N LYS A 131 -6.74 11.84 12.57
CA LYS A 131 -7.44 12.80 11.70
C LYS A 131 -7.14 14.27 12.10
N ALA A 132 -6.77 14.54 13.34
CA ALA A 132 -6.41 15.88 13.81
C ALA A 132 -5.00 16.32 13.32
N LEU A 133 -4.04 15.39 13.23
CA LEU A 133 -2.72 15.68 12.64
C LEU A 133 -2.78 15.70 11.12
N ALA A 134 -3.61 14.84 10.54
CA ALA A 134 -4.00 14.94 9.14
C ALA A 134 -4.50 16.36 8.80
N GLN A 135 -5.53 16.86 9.49
CA GLN A 135 -6.11 18.18 9.16
C GLN A 135 -5.14 19.36 9.29
N ASN A 136 -4.14 19.29 10.18
CA ASN A 136 -3.15 20.35 10.34
C ASN A 136 -1.93 20.24 9.39
N THR A 137 -1.62 19.06 8.86
CA THR A 137 -0.57 18.87 7.85
C THR A 137 -1.12 18.93 6.41
N PHE A 138 -2.44 18.71 6.24
CA PHE A 138 -3.15 18.76 4.95
C PHE A 138 -3.70 20.17 4.58
N THR A 139 -3.38 21.22 5.34
CA THR A 139 -3.75 22.62 5.01
C THR A 139 -2.76 23.27 4.03
N ILE A 140 -2.95 23.04 2.74
CA ILE A 140 -2.69 24.06 1.70
C ILE A 140 -4.03 24.77 1.45
N PRO A 141 -4.08 26.10 1.19
CA PRO A 141 -5.33 26.85 1.14
C PRO A 141 -6.32 26.24 0.13
N ALA A 142 -7.43 25.74 0.67
CA ALA A 142 -8.61 25.26 -0.01
C ALA A 142 -9.38 26.40 -0.74
N GLN A 143 -8.70 27.14 -1.61
CA GLN A 143 -9.29 28.21 -2.44
C GLN A 143 -9.27 27.91 -3.93
N ARG A 144 -8.77 26.76 -4.38
CA ARG A 144 -9.11 26.20 -5.69
C ARG A 144 -10.26 25.22 -5.52
N SER A 145 -11.45 25.81 -5.43
CA SER A 145 -12.75 25.18 -5.23
C SER A 145 -13.07 24.11 -6.27
N GLY A 146 -13.67 23.03 -5.77
CA GLY A 146 -14.36 22.00 -6.53
C GLY A 146 -13.91 20.64 -6.04
N HIS A 147 -14.71 20.01 -5.18
CA HIS A 147 -14.60 18.61 -4.74
C HIS A 147 -13.21 17.98 -4.95
N VAL A 148 -12.43 17.76 -3.89
CA VAL A 148 -11.43 16.69 -3.91
C VAL A 148 -12.22 15.37 -4.00
N ALA A 149 -12.78 15.11 -5.19
CA ALA A 149 -13.03 13.78 -5.65
C ALA A 149 -11.68 13.11 -5.51
N MET A 150 -11.57 12.15 -4.58
CA MET A 150 -10.40 11.29 -4.51
C MET A 150 -10.06 10.88 -5.94
N SER A 151 -8.89 11.31 -6.41
CA SER A 151 -8.37 11.03 -7.74
C SER A 151 -8.43 9.52 -7.95
N SER A 152 -9.47 9.07 -8.65
CA SER A 152 -9.86 7.66 -8.66
C SER A 152 -9.09 6.95 -9.77
N LEU A 153 -7.84 6.56 -9.48
CA LEU A 153 -7.17 5.54 -10.30
C LEU A 153 -7.86 4.16 -10.19
N SER A 154 -8.95 4.04 -9.43
CA SER A 154 -9.83 2.85 -9.42
C SER A 154 -10.35 2.43 -10.79
N ILE A 155 -10.21 3.29 -11.81
CA ILE A 155 -10.55 2.95 -13.19
C ILE A 155 -9.28 2.59 -14.00
N TYR A 156 -8.16 2.26 -13.36
CA TYR A 156 -7.13 1.50 -14.04
C TYR A 156 -7.56 0.03 -14.08
N LYS A 157 -8.41 -0.28 -15.05
CA LYS A 157 -8.42 -1.62 -15.64
C LYS A 157 -7.27 -1.61 -16.64
N PRO A 158 -6.18 -2.35 -16.42
CA PRO A 158 -5.13 -2.44 -17.42
C PRO A 158 -5.76 -2.88 -18.75
N SER A 159 -5.77 -2.01 -19.76
CA SER A 159 -6.02 -2.40 -21.16
C SER A 159 -4.84 -3.19 -21.73
N HIS A 160 -3.75 -3.27 -20.98
CA HIS A 160 -2.51 -3.97 -21.28
C HIS A 160 -2.35 -5.13 -20.27
N PRO A 161 -1.73 -6.25 -20.65
CA PRO A 161 -1.41 -7.29 -19.69
C PRO A 161 -0.49 -6.68 -18.62
N SER A 162 -0.97 -6.58 -17.39
CA SER A 162 -0.17 -6.05 -16.29
C SER A 162 1.10 -6.89 -16.14
N ILE A 163 2.20 -6.19 -15.89
CA ILE A 163 3.52 -6.82 -15.70
C ILE A 163 3.57 -7.46 -14.30
N ASP A 164 2.81 -6.92 -13.35
CA ASP A 164 2.75 -7.40 -11.98
C ASP A 164 1.67 -8.49 -11.81
N PRO A 165 2.05 -9.71 -11.36
CA PRO A 165 1.09 -10.76 -11.05
C PRO A 165 0.09 -10.39 -9.95
N THR A 166 0.39 -9.39 -9.11
CA THR A 166 -0.51 -8.97 -8.02
C THR A 166 -1.54 -7.92 -8.42
N SER A 167 -1.49 -7.37 -9.64
CA SER A 167 -2.37 -6.28 -10.10
C SER A 167 -3.87 -6.56 -9.93
N SER A 168 -4.33 -7.76 -10.28
CA SER A 168 -5.73 -8.16 -10.12
C SER A 168 -6.17 -8.15 -8.66
N ILE A 169 -5.34 -8.67 -7.75
CA ILE A 169 -5.68 -8.70 -6.32
C ILE A 169 -5.56 -7.30 -5.68
N MET A 170 -4.61 -6.48 -6.16
CA MET A 170 -4.50 -5.07 -5.75
C MET A 170 -5.75 -4.27 -6.13
N SER A 171 -6.32 -4.52 -7.31
CA SER A 171 -7.57 -3.87 -7.74
C SER A 171 -8.73 -4.21 -6.80
N LEU A 172 -8.83 -5.47 -6.37
CA LEU A 172 -9.85 -5.90 -5.41
C LEU A 172 -9.60 -5.32 -4.01
N LEU A 173 -8.34 -5.26 -3.56
CA LEU A 173 -7.98 -4.60 -2.31
C LEU A 173 -8.32 -3.10 -2.34
N PHE A 174 -8.11 -2.43 -3.47
CA PHE A 174 -8.50 -1.02 -3.66
C PHE A 174 -10.01 -0.85 -3.56
N GLU A 175 -10.79 -1.70 -4.24
CA GLU A 175 -12.25 -1.69 -4.14
C GLU A 175 -12.71 -1.95 -2.70
N ALA A 176 -12.12 -2.95 -2.02
CA ALA A 176 -12.38 -3.23 -0.61
C ALA A 176 -12.20 -1.98 0.25
N CYS A 177 -11.09 -1.27 0.10
CA CYS A 177 -10.82 -0.08 0.90
C CYS A 177 -11.79 1.09 0.64
N ASN A 178 -12.52 1.07 -0.48
CA ASN A 178 -13.51 2.10 -0.81
C ASN A 178 -14.93 1.74 -0.40
N ILE A 179 -15.28 0.45 -0.41
CA ILE A 179 -16.63 0.01 -0.08
C ILE A 179 -16.79 -0.34 1.40
N LEU A 180 -15.73 -0.82 2.06
CA LEU A 180 -15.81 -1.29 3.45
C LEU A 180 -16.16 -0.13 4.39
N ILE A 181 -17.26 -0.33 5.12
CA ILE A 181 -17.76 0.56 6.15
C ILE A 181 -17.76 -0.17 7.48
N ASP A 182 -17.76 0.60 8.58
CA ASP A 182 -17.90 0.02 9.91
C ASP A 182 -19.15 -0.87 9.95
N PRO A 183 -19.06 -2.14 10.36
CA PRO A 183 -20.22 -3.02 10.53
C PRO A 183 -21.33 -2.42 11.41
N LYS A 184 -20.98 -1.50 12.33
CA LYS A 184 -21.92 -0.77 13.20
C LYS A 184 -22.65 0.38 12.48
N ASP A 185 -22.19 0.81 11.31
CA ASP A 185 -22.87 1.84 10.50
C ASP A 185 -24.19 1.29 9.95
N PRO A 186 -25.34 1.98 10.10
CA PRO A 186 -26.62 1.54 9.54
C PRO A 186 -26.58 1.21 8.04
N LYS A 187 -25.67 1.85 7.27
CA LYS A 187 -25.48 1.58 5.84
C LYS A 187 -24.94 0.17 5.56
N SER A 188 -24.32 -0.50 6.54
CA SER A 188 -23.83 -1.89 6.43
C SER A 188 -24.96 -2.89 6.17
N HIS A 189 -26.21 -2.51 6.48
CA HIS A 189 -27.39 -3.31 6.22
C HIS A 189 -28.06 -3.00 4.88
N SER A 190 -27.58 -1.99 4.14
CA SER A 190 -28.17 -1.66 2.84
C SER A 190 -27.97 -2.81 1.84
N PRO A 191 -28.98 -3.11 0.99
CA PRO A 191 -28.85 -4.15 -0.03
C PRO A 191 -27.75 -3.81 -1.04
N GLU A 192 -27.52 -2.52 -1.34
CA GLU A 192 -26.47 -2.08 -2.25
C GLU A 192 -25.06 -2.41 -1.72
N TYR A 193 -24.82 -2.16 -0.42
CA TYR A 193 -23.55 -2.52 0.22
C TYR A 193 -23.36 -4.04 0.23
N ARG A 194 -24.37 -4.80 0.68
CA ARG A 194 -24.29 -6.27 0.76
C ARG A 194 -24.03 -6.91 -0.60
N ASN A 195 -24.70 -6.44 -1.65
CA ASN A 195 -24.48 -6.92 -3.01
C ASN A 195 -23.06 -6.60 -3.51
N SER A 196 -22.54 -5.41 -3.18
CA SER A 196 -21.18 -5.01 -3.56
C SER A 196 -20.12 -5.85 -2.84
N LEU A 197 -20.32 -6.09 -1.54
CA LEU A 197 -19.44 -6.94 -0.73
C LEU A 197 -19.45 -8.38 -1.23
N GLN A 198 -20.63 -8.97 -1.48
CA GLN A 198 -20.74 -10.34 -1.98
C GLN A 198 -20.06 -10.51 -3.35
N ARG A 199 -20.20 -9.52 -4.24
CA ARG A 199 -19.49 -9.51 -5.52
C ARG A 199 -17.98 -9.49 -5.32
N LEU A 200 -17.49 -8.64 -4.41
CA LEU A 200 -16.08 -8.53 -4.10
C LEU A 200 -15.52 -9.84 -3.52
N GLU A 201 -16.23 -10.46 -2.57
CA GLU A 201 -15.85 -11.76 -1.99
C GLU A 201 -15.76 -12.85 -3.05
N THR A 202 -16.76 -12.93 -3.94
CA THR A 202 -16.79 -13.91 -5.04
C THR A 202 -15.57 -13.71 -5.97
N GLN A 203 -15.26 -12.47 -6.33
CA GLN A 203 -14.11 -12.18 -7.19
C GLN A 203 -12.77 -12.56 -6.55
N VAL A 204 -12.63 -12.38 -5.24
CA VAL A 204 -11.42 -12.80 -4.52
C VAL A 204 -11.34 -14.32 -4.42
N ASP A 205 -12.46 -15.01 -4.16
CA ASP A 205 -12.53 -16.46 -4.10
C ASP A 205 -12.19 -17.10 -5.47
N ASP A 206 -12.67 -16.52 -6.57
CA ASP A 206 -12.32 -16.92 -7.93
C ASP A 206 -10.81 -16.76 -8.20
N LEU A 207 -10.18 -15.68 -7.70
CA LEU A 207 -8.73 -15.49 -7.82
C LEU A 207 -7.94 -16.47 -6.96
N ILE A 208 -8.42 -16.83 -5.77
CA ILE A 208 -7.79 -17.85 -4.92
C ILE A 208 -7.84 -19.21 -5.60
N ALA A 209 -8.98 -19.58 -6.18
CA ALA A 209 -9.16 -20.84 -6.90
C ALA A 209 -8.36 -20.91 -8.22
N SER A 210 -8.00 -19.75 -8.78
CA SER A 210 -7.22 -19.67 -10.02
C SER A 210 -5.78 -20.16 -9.81
N PRO A 211 -5.26 -21.03 -10.70
CA PRO A 211 -3.90 -21.55 -10.55
C PRO A 211 -2.86 -20.42 -10.59
N ILE A 212 -1.80 -20.59 -9.80
CA ILE A 212 -0.64 -19.71 -9.86
C ILE A 212 0.03 -19.90 -11.24
N PRO A 213 0.33 -18.82 -11.99
CA PRO A 213 0.98 -18.95 -13.27
C PRO A 213 2.35 -19.63 -13.18
N ASN A 214 2.56 -20.69 -13.96
CA ASN A 214 3.81 -21.47 -13.97
C ASN A 214 5.05 -20.65 -14.39
N SER A 215 4.85 -19.47 -14.99
CA SER A 215 5.92 -18.56 -15.41
C SER A 215 6.49 -17.72 -14.26
N LEU A 216 5.85 -17.70 -13.09
CA LEU A 216 6.34 -16.95 -11.95
C LEU A 216 7.52 -17.66 -11.30
N ASN A 217 8.50 -16.87 -10.87
CA ASN A 217 9.55 -17.38 -9.99
C ASN A 217 8.92 -17.74 -8.61
N PRO A 218 9.57 -18.60 -7.82
CA PRO A 218 9.02 -19.06 -6.53
C PRO A 218 8.68 -17.94 -5.55
N GLU A 219 9.46 -16.85 -5.53
CA GLU A 219 9.23 -15.72 -4.63
C GLU A 219 7.98 -14.93 -5.02
N SER A 220 7.81 -14.64 -6.31
CA SER A 220 6.62 -13.98 -6.85
C SER A 220 5.35 -14.85 -6.73
N ALA A 221 5.49 -16.18 -6.83
CA ALA A 221 4.39 -17.11 -6.59
C ALA A 221 3.92 -17.05 -5.13
N VAL A 222 4.86 -17.09 -4.18
CA VAL A 222 4.56 -16.95 -2.74
C VAL A 222 3.96 -15.57 -2.44
N ALA A 223 4.50 -14.50 -3.01
CA ALA A 223 3.96 -13.15 -2.83
C ALA A 223 2.50 -13.06 -3.31
N LEU A 224 2.20 -13.60 -4.50
CA LEU A 224 0.84 -13.62 -5.05
C LEU A 224 -0.12 -14.38 -4.14
N GLU A 225 0.28 -15.56 -3.64
CA GLU A 225 -0.51 -16.35 -2.71
C GLU A 225 -0.80 -15.59 -1.41
N LEU A 226 0.24 -14.97 -0.82
CA LEU A 226 0.12 -14.15 0.39
C LEU A 226 -0.87 -12.99 0.18
N TYR A 227 -0.78 -12.26 -0.94
CA TYR A 227 -1.73 -11.17 -1.21
C TYR A 227 -3.16 -11.66 -1.43
N ARG A 228 -3.37 -12.76 -2.14
CA ARG A 228 -4.71 -13.34 -2.36
C ARG A 228 -5.38 -13.68 -1.03
N VAL A 229 -4.69 -14.45 -0.19
CA VAL A 229 -5.24 -14.89 1.10
C VAL A 229 -5.38 -13.73 2.07
N ALA A 230 -4.38 -12.85 2.19
CA ALA A 230 -4.48 -11.68 3.07
C ALA A 230 -5.61 -10.73 2.66
N THR A 231 -5.84 -10.51 1.37
CA THR A 231 -6.96 -9.69 0.89
C THR A 231 -8.30 -10.33 1.24
N ARG A 232 -8.41 -11.66 1.12
CA ARG A 232 -9.61 -12.39 1.50
C ARG A 232 -9.91 -12.34 2.99
N ILE A 233 -8.88 -12.53 3.83
CA ILE A 233 -8.97 -12.37 5.29
C ILE A 233 -9.40 -10.95 5.62
N TYR A 234 -8.73 -9.95 5.05
CA TYR A 234 -9.06 -8.55 5.29
C TYR A 234 -10.53 -8.25 4.98
N ILE A 235 -11.02 -8.63 3.80
CA ILE A 235 -12.42 -8.39 3.40
C ILE A 235 -13.39 -9.07 4.37
N ALA A 236 -13.18 -10.35 4.67
CA ALA A 236 -14.05 -11.11 5.57
C ALA A 236 -14.09 -10.53 6.98
N ARG A 237 -12.93 -10.20 7.56
CA ARG A 237 -12.82 -9.73 8.94
C ARG A 237 -13.28 -8.28 9.06
N ALA A 238 -12.96 -7.42 8.09
CA ALA A 238 -13.38 -6.03 8.07
C ALA A 238 -14.89 -5.85 7.89
N SER A 239 -15.53 -6.75 7.15
CA SER A 239 -16.99 -6.73 6.94
C SER A 239 -17.77 -7.47 8.02
N GLN A 240 -17.10 -8.22 8.90
CA GLN A 240 -17.73 -9.11 9.86
C GLN A 240 -18.62 -8.35 10.85
N SER A 241 -19.89 -8.72 10.86
CA SER A 241 -20.83 -8.28 11.89
C SER A 241 -20.49 -8.95 13.23
N PRO A 242 -20.45 -8.22 14.35
CA PRO A 242 -20.29 -8.81 15.69
C PRO A 242 -21.37 -9.84 16.06
N TRP A 243 -22.50 -9.82 15.33
CA TRP A 243 -23.68 -10.65 15.57
C TRP A 243 -23.74 -11.91 14.69
N GLU A 244 -22.82 -12.03 13.72
CA GLU A 244 -22.78 -13.14 12.78
C GLU A 244 -21.62 -14.08 13.10
N ALA A 245 -21.77 -15.35 12.73
CA ALA A 245 -20.69 -16.31 12.89
C ALA A 245 -19.48 -15.89 12.04
N PRO A 246 -18.25 -15.99 12.57
CA PRO A 246 -17.05 -15.67 11.79
C PRO A 246 -16.96 -16.49 10.51
N ALA A 247 -16.43 -15.87 9.45
CA ALA A 247 -16.06 -16.59 8.25
C ALA A 247 -15.03 -17.68 8.60
N LEU A 248 -15.28 -18.90 8.10
CA LEU A 248 -14.41 -20.06 8.31
C LEU A 248 -13.21 -19.98 7.37
N LEU A 249 -12.12 -19.37 7.85
CA LEU A 249 -10.88 -19.18 7.10
C LEU A 249 -9.71 -19.98 7.70
N ASP A 250 -9.95 -20.77 8.74
CA ASP A 250 -8.90 -21.41 9.54
C ASP A 250 -8.00 -22.32 8.70
N SER A 251 -8.56 -23.09 7.76
CA SER A 251 -7.78 -23.95 6.87
C SER A 251 -6.83 -23.18 5.95
N LEU A 252 -7.24 -21.99 5.48
CA LEU A 252 -6.38 -21.12 4.66
C LEU A 252 -5.28 -20.50 5.51
N ILE A 253 -5.61 -20.07 6.73
CA ILE A 253 -4.65 -19.48 7.68
C ILE A 253 -3.62 -20.52 8.10
N ASP A 254 -4.05 -21.72 8.50
CA ASP A 254 -3.17 -22.81 8.91
C ASP A 254 -2.22 -23.22 7.78
N ALA A 255 -2.71 -23.33 6.55
CA ALA A 255 -1.86 -23.64 5.39
C ALA A 255 -0.74 -22.61 5.18
N LEU A 256 -1.01 -21.32 5.44
CA LEU A 256 0.02 -20.28 5.35
C LEU A 256 1.08 -20.38 6.44
N PHE A 257 0.66 -20.70 7.69
CA PHE A 257 1.56 -20.88 8.82
C PHE A 257 2.42 -22.14 8.68
N GLU A 258 1.88 -23.22 8.13
CA GLU A 258 2.61 -24.46 7.86
C GLU A 258 3.56 -24.36 6.65
N GLY A 259 3.22 -23.51 5.67
CA GLY A 259 3.99 -23.34 4.44
C GLY A 259 4.76 -22.02 4.38
N PRO A 260 4.31 -21.02 3.59
CA PRO A 260 5.07 -19.80 3.30
C PRO A 260 5.67 -19.08 4.50
N VAL A 261 4.91 -18.90 5.58
CA VAL A 261 5.36 -18.15 6.77
C VAL A 261 6.56 -18.84 7.44
N ALA A 262 6.60 -20.18 7.41
CA ALA A 262 7.69 -20.94 8.03
C ALA A 262 9.02 -20.81 7.28
N SER A 263 9.02 -20.56 5.97
CA SER A 263 10.23 -20.66 5.14
C SER A 263 10.61 -19.40 4.36
N CYS A 264 9.73 -18.41 4.20
CA CYS A 264 10.01 -17.24 3.36
C CYS A 264 10.61 -16.05 4.13
N THR A 265 11.12 -15.08 3.38
CA THR A 265 11.23 -13.67 3.78
C THR A 265 10.05 -12.91 3.19
N CYS A 266 9.46 -11.97 3.92
CA CYS A 266 8.26 -11.25 3.46
C CYS A 266 8.48 -9.74 3.49
N ILE A 267 8.83 -9.18 2.33
CA ILE A 267 8.92 -7.73 2.13
C ILE A 267 7.56 -7.06 1.92
N HIS A 268 6.49 -7.86 1.82
CA HIS A 268 5.13 -7.43 1.60
C HIS A 268 4.43 -7.17 2.94
N PHE A 269 4.40 -5.91 3.36
CA PHE A 269 3.97 -5.54 4.70
C PHE A 269 2.48 -5.67 4.93
N PHE A 270 1.63 -5.47 3.91
CA PHE A 270 0.19 -5.67 4.04
C PHE A 270 -0.15 -7.14 4.37
N PRO A 271 0.30 -8.14 3.59
CA PRO A 271 0.04 -9.53 3.94
C PRO A 271 0.61 -9.93 5.30
N LEU A 272 1.81 -9.44 5.64
CA LEU A 272 2.42 -9.68 6.94
C LEU A 272 1.53 -9.17 8.10
N LEU A 273 1.00 -7.94 8.00
CA LEU A 273 0.12 -7.38 9.02
C LEU A 273 -1.14 -8.22 9.17
N ILE A 274 -1.81 -8.55 8.06
CA ILE A 274 -3.07 -9.30 8.11
C ILE A 274 -2.86 -10.68 8.72
N LEU A 275 -1.79 -11.39 8.34
CA LEU A 275 -1.48 -12.69 8.93
C LEU A 275 -1.12 -12.60 10.42
N ALA A 276 -0.41 -11.55 10.81
CA ALA A 276 -0.13 -11.29 12.21
C ALA A 276 -1.41 -10.99 13.01
N CYS A 277 -2.44 -10.37 12.41
CA CYS A 277 -3.73 -10.20 13.07
C CYS A 277 -4.41 -11.54 13.35
N GLU A 278 -4.18 -12.56 12.52
CA GLU A 278 -4.76 -13.90 12.69
C GLU A 278 -3.91 -14.86 13.55
N SER A 279 -2.75 -14.43 14.07
CA SER A 279 -1.91 -15.28 14.94
C SER A 279 -2.49 -15.38 16.35
N GLY A 280 -3.53 -16.21 16.51
CA GLY A 280 -4.26 -16.42 17.76
C GLY A 280 -3.54 -17.33 18.75
N ARG A 281 -2.52 -18.07 18.31
CA ARG A 281 -1.71 -18.96 19.16
C ARG A 281 -0.28 -18.45 19.32
N ASP A 282 0.35 -18.80 20.44
CA ASP A 282 1.73 -18.42 20.74
C ASP A 282 2.74 -18.91 19.69
N ASP A 283 2.55 -20.13 19.16
CA ASP A 283 3.41 -20.68 18.10
C ASP A 283 3.30 -19.89 16.80
N GLN A 284 2.09 -19.44 16.43
CA GLN A 284 1.86 -18.58 15.28
C GLN A 284 2.50 -17.19 15.48
N ARG A 285 2.37 -16.60 16.67
CA ARG A 285 3.03 -15.32 17.01
C ARG A 285 4.55 -15.44 16.92
N VAL A 286 5.13 -16.53 17.43
CA VAL A 286 6.56 -16.83 17.29
C VAL A 286 6.95 -16.98 15.81
N ALA A 287 6.12 -17.62 14.98
CA ALA A 287 6.38 -17.74 13.54
C ALA A 287 6.42 -16.36 12.86
N ILE A 288 5.50 -15.44 13.20
CA ILE A 288 5.51 -14.06 12.70
C ILE A 288 6.77 -13.30 13.15
N LEU A 289 7.15 -13.41 14.42
CA LEU A 289 8.36 -12.76 14.93
C LEU A 289 9.63 -13.29 14.23
N ASN A 290 9.71 -14.60 14.01
CA ASN A 290 10.80 -15.21 13.25
C ASN A 290 10.81 -14.74 11.79
N LEU A 291 9.65 -14.61 11.16
CA LEU A 291 9.53 -14.08 9.79
C LEU A 291 10.03 -12.63 9.71
N ILE A 292 9.66 -11.78 10.67
CA ILE A 292 10.14 -10.39 10.78
C ILE A 292 11.66 -10.38 10.94
N ASP A 293 12.21 -11.15 11.88
CA ASP A 293 13.64 -11.20 12.14
C ASP A 293 14.44 -11.68 10.91
N ARG A 294 13.96 -12.73 10.21
CA ARG A 294 14.58 -13.17 8.94
C ARG A 294 14.56 -12.07 7.88
N THR A 295 13.46 -11.34 7.75
CA THR A 295 13.28 -10.30 6.72
C THR A 295 14.16 -9.08 7.02
N GLN A 296 14.29 -8.68 8.29
CA GLN A 296 15.09 -7.52 8.71
C GLN A 296 16.60 -7.70 8.50
N ARG A 297 17.08 -8.95 8.38
CA ARG A 297 18.50 -9.23 8.10
C ARG A 297 18.94 -8.82 6.70
N ASP A 298 18.00 -8.62 5.76
CA ASP A 298 18.31 -8.06 4.45
C ASP A 298 18.34 -6.53 4.53
N ALA A 299 19.54 -5.96 4.43
CA ALA A 299 19.76 -4.51 4.50
C ALA A 299 19.03 -3.71 3.41
N ARG A 300 18.54 -4.36 2.35
CA ARG A 300 17.77 -3.72 1.28
C ARG A 300 16.31 -3.50 1.66
N VAL A 301 15.83 -4.16 2.72
CA VAL A 301 14.45 -4.03 3.18
C VAL A 301 14.29 -2.72 3.94
N ARG A 302 13.22 -1.99 3.60
CA ARG A 302 12.83 -0.77 4.33
C ARG A 302 12.60 -1.05 5.81
N SER A 303 12.65 -0.01 6.64
CA SER A 303 12.40 -0.17 8.07
C SER A 303 11.04 -0.85 8.34
N MET A 304 11.08 -2.00 9.03
CA MET A 304 9.88 -2.73 9.47
C MET A 304 9.29 -2.17 10.77
N LYS A 305 9.95 -1.19 11.40
CA LYS A 305 9.59 -0.65 12.73
C LYS A 305 8.11 -0.32 12.85
N ALA A 306 7.55 0.40 11.86
CA ALA A 306 6.17 0.85 11.94
C ALA A 306 5.15 -0.30 11.86
N VAL A 307 5.44 -1.32 11.06
CA VAL A 307 4.60 -2.52 10.94
C VAL A 307 4.72 -3.39 12.19
N THR A 308 5.92 -3.57 12.72
CA THR A 308 6.13 -4.28 13.98
C THR A 308 5.40 -3.61 15.14
N ASN A 309 5.47 -2.28 15.25
CA ASN A 309 4.71 -1.53 16.24
C ASN A 309 3.20 -1.76 16.10
N ALA A 310 2.68 -1.72 14.87
CA ALA A 310 1.26 -1.95 14.61
C ALA A 310 0.83 -3.37 15.01
N ILE A 311 1.62 -4.39 14.65
CA ILE A 311 1.38 -5.79 15.02
C ILE A 311 1.33 -5.93 16.55
N GLN A 312 2.35 -5.42 17.25
CA GLN A 312 2.43 -5.52 18.70
C GLN A 312 1.24 -4.80 19.38
N ALA A 313 0.88 -3.62 18.91
CA ALA A 313 -0.28 -2.89 19.43
C ALA A 313 -1.59 -3.67 19.23
N ILE A 314 -1.76 -4.36 18.09
CA ILE A 314 -2.92 -5.21 17.82
C ILE A 314 -2.94 -6.42 18.77
N TRP A 315 -1.82 -7.12 18.93
CA TRP A 315 -1.74 -8.27 19.85
C TRP A 315 -2.06 -7.87 21.28
N VAL A 316 -1.56 -6.72 21.75
CA VAL A 316 -1.92 -6.19 23.07
C VAL A 316 -3.43 -5.96 23.18
N GLN A 317 -4.09 -5.41 22.15
CA GLN A 317 -5.55 -5.23 22.17
C GLN A 317 -6.29 -6.56 22.16
N GLN A 318 -5.83 -7.54 21.38
CA GLN A 318 -6.43 -8.87 21.35
C GLN A 318 -6.32 -9.56 22.71
N ASP A 319 -5.15 -9.49 23.35
CA ASP A 319 -4.91 -10.09 24.67
C ASP A 319 -5.78 -9.46 25.75
N LEU A 320 -5.97 -8.13 25.70
CA LEU A 320 -6.87 -7.41 26.61
C LEU A 320 -8.34 -7.84 26.48
N HIS A 321 -8.75 -8.37 25.32
CA HIS A 321 -10.12 -8.79 25.05
C HIS A 321 -10.26 -10.32 24.92
N ALA A 322 -9.24 -11.10 25.29
CA ALA A 322 -9.25 -12.56 25.14
C ALA A 322 -10.42 -13.22 25.89
N ASP A 323 -10.79 -12.67 27.05
CA ASP A 323 -11.92 -13.15 27.88
C ASP A 323 -13.23 -12.38 27.63
N SER A 324 -13.28 -11.48 26.64
CA SER A 324 -14.47 -10.68 26.38
C SER A 324 -15.52 -11.47 25.60
N GLU A 325 -16.78 -11.37 26.01
CA GLU A 325 -17.91 -11.90 25.23
C GLU A 325 -18.15 -11.13 23.92
N VAL A 326 -17.54 -9.93 23.77
CA VAL A 326 -17.70 -9.08 22.59
C VAL A 326 -16.43 -9.11 21.76
N LEU A 327 -16.55 -9.62 20.53
CA LEU A 327 -15.48 -9.54 19.53
C LEU A 327 -15.10 -8.09 19.25
N VAL A 328 -13.81 -7.76 19.38
CA VAL A 328 -13.29 -6.46 18.95
C VAL A 328 -13.44 -6.37 17.44
N ASN A 329 -14.07 -5.31 16.96
CA ASN A 329 -14.23 -5.05 15.53
C ASN A 329 -12.84 -4.99 14.86
N TYR A 330 -12.67 -5.72 13.76
CA TYR A 330 -11.40 -5.77 13.03
C TYR A 330 -10.94 -4.40 12.51
N MET A 331 -11.89 -3.56 12.08
CA MET A 331 -11.61 -2.17 11.69
C MET A 331 -11.09 -1.34 12.87
N ASP A 332 -11.61 -1.59 14.08
CA ASP A 332 -11.13 -0.96 15.32
C ASP A 332 -9.70 -1.43 15.65
N LEU A 333 -9.44 -2.74 15.57
CA LEU A 333 -8.10 -3.32 15.80
C LEU A 333 -7.05 -2.75 14.85
N LEU A 334 -7.29 -2.82 13.54
CA LEU A 334 -6.39 -2.27 12.53
C LEU A 334 -6.15 -0.79 12.77
N SER A 335 -7.20 -0.05 13.12
CA SER A 335 -7.06 1.36 13.39
C SER A 335 -6.20 1.67 14.61
N ILE A 336 -6.35 0.92 15.70
CA ILE A 336 -5.51 1.06 16.90
C ILE A 336 -4.07 0.72 16.56
N GLY A 337 -3.85 -0.39 15.84
CA GLY A 337 -2.53 -0.82 15.39
C GLY A 337 -1.82 0.25 14.57
N LEU A 338 -2.44 0.71 13.49
CA LEU A 338 -1.83 1.70 12.61
C LEU A 338 -1.62 3.05 13.30
N SER A 339 -2.52 3.45 14.21
CA SER A 339 -2.43 4.71 14.95
C SER A 339 -1.47 4.68 16.13
N SER A 340 -0.89 3.52 16.46
CA SER A 340 0.23 3.42 17.42
C SER A 340 1.50 4.11 16.92
N ASN A 341 1.60 4.32 15.60
CA ASN A 341 2.71 5.03 14.97
C ASN A 341 2.45 6.55 14.94
N SER A 342 3.51 7.34 15.15
CA SER A 342 3.47 8.81 15.08
C SER A 342 3.15 9.32 13.66
N THR A 343 3.59 8.59 12.65
CA THR A 343 3.33 8.85 11.23
C THR A 343 2.57 7.71 10.60
N ILE A 344 1.86 7.99 9.52
CA ILE A 344 1.18 6.96 8.74
C ILE A 344 2.19 5.94 8.16
N PRO A 345 2.07 4.65 8.53
CA PRO A 345 2.95 3.60 8.02
C PRO A 345 2.72 3.36 6.54
N SER A 346 3.79 3.04 5.81
CA SER A 346 3.69 2.58 4.42
C SER A 346 3.69 1.05 4.39
N PHE A 347 2.63 0.48 3.84
CA PHE A 347 2.50 -0.97 3.60
C PHE A 347 2.93 -1.40 2.20
N ALA A 348 3.27 -0.43 1.34
CA ALA A 348 3.74 -0.62 -0.03
C ALA A 348 5.22 -0.96 -0.07
#